data_AF-A0A955KHL6-F1
#
_entry.id   AF-A0A955KHL6-F1
#
_cell.length_a   1.000
_cell.length_b   1.000
_cell.length_c   1.000
_cell.angle_alpha   90.00
_cell.angle_beta   90.00
_cell.angle_gamma   90.00
#
_symmetry.space_group_name_H-M   'P 1'
#
loop_
_entity.id
_entity.type
_entity.pdbx_description
1 polymer ?
#
loop_
_entity_poly.entity_id
_entity_poly.type
_entity_poly.pdbx_seq_one_letter_code
_entity_poly.pdbx_strand_id
1 'polypeptide(L)'
;RSIFNIWVEQPTINKQERTISFAGGIPNGYCGRVSGDPMLTNVLAEIIFRSPGFFFIFGDNNETIAKIEFTDSSTAYLNDGYGTKASLISYPSTITLEKTSGQLQSNDWQKQVDLDEVPPEDFSIQLQKGDGNFLDRYYIVFNTTDKQTGIDRYQIMEEPLSQFGSFQWGRADAPWVTERSPYVLKDQTLNSIIRVKAIDKAGNEYIANLIPDSSIRTLSSSEIKMYFLIGVSILVIVIVIIFLWWFIRKRKRFLPESEESQSEIDAIPLEEGAIKLNHENK
;
A
#
# COMPACT_ATOMS: atom_id res chain seq x y z
N ARG A 1 3.01 -25.16 8.97
CA ARG A 1 3.78 -25.05 7.70
C ARG A 1 2.94 -25.53 6.51
N SER A 2 3.12 -24.94 5.32
CA SER A 2 2.54 -25.43 4.06
C SER A 2 3.48 -25.16 2.90
N ILE A 3 3.46 -26.01 1.86
CA ILE A 3 4.19 -25.79 0.61
C ILE A 3 3.40 -24.95 -0.40
N PHE A 4 2.12 -24.68 -0.12
CA PHE A 4 1.31 -23.82 -0.97
C PHE A 4 1.78 -22.37 -0.84
N ASN A 5 2.28 -21.83 -1.95
CA ASN A 5 2.68 -20.43 -2.05
C ASN A 5 1.54 -19.55 -2.59
N ILE A 6 0.43 -20.12 -3.06
CA ILE A 6 -0.76 -19.35 -3.46
C ILE A 6 -1.98 -19.91 -2.75
N TRP A 7 -2.80 -19.00 -2.20
CA TRP A 7 -4.08 -19.32 -1.57
C TRP A 7 -5.20 -18.55 -2.27
N VAL A 8 -6.12 -19.29 -2.89
CA VAL A 8 -7.39 -18.75 -3.39
C VAL A 8 -8.38 -18.59 -2.24
N GLU A 9 -8.40 -19.58 -1.34
CA GLU A 9 -9.12 -19.53 -0.06
C GLU A 9 -8.14 -19.84 1.07
N GLN A 10 -8.01 -18.90 2.00
CA GLN A 10 -7.12 -19.04 3.15
C GLN A 10 -7.61 -20.13 4.11
N PRO A 11 -6.69 -20.86 4.78
CA PRO A 11 -7.06 -21.81 5.83
C PRO A 11 -7.94 -21.18 6.91
N THR A 12 -9.16 -21.69 7.02
CA THR A 12 -10.17 -21.20 7.94
C THR A 12 -10.69 -22.38 8.78
N ILE A 13 -10.80 -22.15 10.09
CA ILE A 13 -11.31 -23.14 11.05
C ILE A 13 -12.72 -22.74 11.45
N ASN A 14 -13.70 -23.57 11.12
CA ASN A 14 -15.07 -23.44 11.62
C ASN A 14 -15.27 -24.43 12.78
N LYS A 15 -15.31 -23.91 14.01
CA LYS A 15 -15.42 -24.74 15.22
C LYS A 15 -16.82 -25.34 15.39
N GLN A 16 -17.84 -24.66 14.91
CA GLN A 16 -19.24 -25.08 15.01
C GLN A 16 -19.50 -26.28 14.08
N GLU A 17 -19.08 -26.15 12.83
CA GLU A 17 -19.21 -27.20 11.81
C GLU A 17 -18.10 -28.27 11.91
N ARG A 18 -17.08 -28.05 12.75
CA ARG A 18 -15.89 -28.90 12.90
C ARG A 18 -15.14 -29.13 11.58
N THR A 19 -15.10 -28.10 10.73
CA THR A 19 -14.45 -28.15 9.41
C THR A 19 -13.24 -27.22 9.34
N ILE A 20 -12.25 -27.65 8.56
CA ILE A 20 -11.11 -26.83 8.16
C ILE A 20 -11.20 -26.73 6.64
N SER A 21 -11.32 -25.50 6.11
CA SER A 21 -11.42 -25.25 4.68
C SER A 21 -10.24 -24.43 4.19
N PHE A 22 -9.71 -24.78 3.03
CA PHE A 22 -8.69 -24.03 2.33
C PHE A 22 -8.66 -24.42 0.85
N ALA A 23 -8.21 -23.49 0.00
CA ALA A 23 -7.95 -23.74 -1.41
C ALA A 23 -6.66 -23.01 -1.80
N GLY A 24 -5.67 -23.77 -2.25
CA GLY A 24 -4.36 -23.24 -2.60
C GLY A 24 -3.66 -24.11 -3.62
N GLY A 25 -2.52 -23.65 -4.10
CA GLY A 25 -1.76 -24.33 -5.13
C GLY A 25 -0.31 -23.90 -5.20
N ILE A 26 0.42 -24.58 -6.08
CA ILE A 26 1.82 -24.30 -6.40
C ILE A 26 1.90 -24.02 -7.91
N PRO A 27 2.32 -22.82 -8.34
CA PRO A 27 2.67 -22.55 -9.71
C PRO A 27 3.67 -23.58 -10.24
N ASN A 28 3.53 -23.97 -11.51
CA ASN A 28 4.33 -25.02 -12.14
C ASN A 28 4.13 -26.43 -11.55
N GLY A 29 3.16 -26.60 -10.65
CA GLY A 29 2.69 -27.90 -10.17
C GLY A 29 3.60 -28.52 -9.11
N TYR A 30 3.17 -29.68 -8.61
CA TYR A 30 3.86 -30.45 -7.59
C TYR A 30 4.11 -31.87 -8.09
N CYS A 31 5.36 -32.34 -8.00
CA CYS A 31 5.76 -33.66 -8.49
C CYS A 31 6.31 -34.58 -7.39
N GLY A 32 6.08 -34.27 -6.10
CA GLY A 32 6.57 -35.09 -4.99
C GLY A 32 8.00 -34.77 -4.54
N ARG A 33 8.61 -33.69 -5.06
CA ARG A 33 9.94 -33.21 -4.66
C ARG A 33 9.85 -31.72 -4.38
N VAL A 34 10.10 -31.32 -3.13
CA VAL A 34 10.22 -29.91 -2.73
C VAL A 34 11.70 -29.56 -2.70
N SER A 35 12.09 -28.44 -3.32
CA SER A 35 13.47 -27.93 -3.20
C SER A 35 13.82 -27.68 -1.73
N GLY A 36 14.86 -28.35 -1.23
CA GLY A 36 15.29 -28.28 0.18
C GLY A 36 14.77 -29.41 1.07
N ASP A 37 13.93 -30.31 0.56
CA ASP A 37 13.53 -31.54 1.27
C ASP A 37 14.51 -32.68 0.93
N PRO A 38 15.12 -33.36 1.92
CA PRO A 38 16.02 -34.51 1.73
C PRO A 38 15.35 -35.79 1.18
N MET A 39 14.37 -35.66 0.27
CA MET A 39 13.66 -36.73 -0.45
C MET A 39 12.74 -37.61 0.43
N LEU A 40 12.34 -37.18 1.63
CA LEU A 40 11.63 -38.05 2.57
C LEU A 40 10.18 -37.67 2.86
N THR A 41 9.69 -36.46 2.51
CA THR A 41 8.31 -36.08 2.88
C THR A 41 7.45 -35.53 1.74
N ASN A 42 6.40 -36.26 1.37
CA ASN A 42 5.30 -35.78 0.52
C ASN A 42 4.25 -34.97 1.32
N VAL A 43 4.71 -34.16 2.27
CA VAL A 43 3.84 -33.38 3.16
C VAL A 43 3.49 -32.06 2.49
N LEU A 44 2.23 -31.88 2.11
CA LEU A 44 1.75 -30.65 1.48
C LEU A 44 1.49 -29.54 2.51
N ALA A 45 0.90 -29.91 3.64
CA ALA A 45 0.57 -29.00 4.72
C ALA A 45 0.55 -29.75 6.05
N GLU A 46 0.81 -29.02 7.12
CA GLU A 46 0.73 -29.53 8.49
C GLU A 46 -0.43 -28.87 9.23
N ILE A 47 -1.29 -29.68 9.83
CA ILE A 47 -2.41 -29.23 10.65
C ILE A 47 -2.12 -29.63 12.09
N ILE A 48 -1.99 -28.64 12.96
CA ILE A 48 -1.62 -28.84 14.36
C ILE A 48 -2.89 -28.79 15.21
N PHE A 49 -3.12 -29.86 15.97
CA PHE A 49 -4.24 -29.96 16.91
C PHE A 49 -3.71 -29.82 18.34
N ARG A 50 -4.42 -29.01 19.13
CA ARG A 50 -4.15 -28.89 20.57
C ARG A 50 -5.20 -29.70 21.33
N SER A 51 -4.73 -30.60 22.20
CA SER A 51 -5.62 -31.27 23.15
C SER A 51 -6.39 -30.25 24.00
N PRO A 52 -7.70 -30.42 24.22
CA PRO A 52 -8.50 -29.50 25.04
C PRO A 52 -8.09 -29.50 26.53
N GLY A 53 -7.16 -30.38 26.94
CA GLY A 53 -6.73 -30.53 28.32
C GLY A 53 -7.60 -31.50 29.12
N PHE A 54 -7.36 -31.57 30.42
CA PHE A 54 -8.13 -32.43 31.31
C PHE A 54 -9.52 -31.84 31.56
N PHE A 55 -10.56 -32.48 31.02
CA PHE A 55 -11.96 -32.09 31.21
C PHE A 55 -12.62 -33.00 32.25
N PHE A 56 -13.02 -32.45 33.40
CA PHE A 56 -13.88 -33.14 34.37
C PHE A 56 -15.34 -33.03 33.87
N ILE A 57 -15.77 -33.93 33.00
CA ILE A 57 -17.18 -34.02 32.61
C ILE A 57 -17.86 -35.05 33.50
N PHE A 58 -18.73 -34.59 34.40
CA PHE A 58 -19.76 -35.43 35.00
C PHE A 58 -20.79 -35.76 33.92
N GLY A 59 -20.59 -36.85 33.19
CA GLY A 59 -21.47 -37.28 32.11
C GLY A 59 -20.76 -38.25 31.16
N ASP A 60 -21.45 -39.33 30.80
CA ASP A 60 -20.93 -40.56 30.18
C ASP A 60 -20.45 -40.42 28.72
N ASN A 61 -20.28 -39.20 28.22
CA ASN A 61 -19.89 -38.95 26.84
C ASN A 61 -18.36 -38.91 26.73
N ASN A 62 -17.75 -40.07 26.97
CA ASN A 62 -16.31 -40.33 26.87
C ASN A 62 -15.85 -40.45 25.40
N GLU A 63 -16.17 -39.47 24.54
CA GLU A 63 -15.58 -39.45 23.19
C GLU A 63 -14.09 -39.09 23.29
N THR A 64 -13.25 -40.12 23.39
CA THR A 64 -11.80 -40.00 23.39
C THR A 64 -11.20 -40.14 22.00
N ILE A 65 -12.01 -40.34 20.96
CA ILE A 65 -11.54 -40.55 19.59
C ILE A 65 -12.01 -39.40 18.72
N ALA A 66 -11.06 -38.67 18.14
CA ALA A 66 -11.32 -37.68 17.10
C ALA A 66 -10.96 -38.30 15.74
N LYS A 67 -11.94 -38.35 14.82
CA LYS A 67 -11.73 -38.78 13.44
C LYS A 67 -11.50 -37.55 12.56
N ILE A 68 -10.46 -37.59 11.72
CA ILE A 68 -10.10 -36.56 10.77
C ILE A 68 -10.22 -37.17 9.38
N GLU A 69 -11.01 -36.57 8.50
CA GLU A 69 -11.18 -37.05 7.13
C GLU A 69 -11.38 -35.91 6.15
N PHE A 70 -11.00 -36.16 4.89
CA PHE A 70 -11.33 -35.27 3.80
C PHE A 70 -12.80 -35.47 3.41
N THR A 71 -13.52 -34.39 3.21
CA THR A 71 -14.90 -34.43 2.71
C THR A 71 -14.94 -34.79 1.22
N ASP A 72 -16.09 -35.25 0.74
CA ASP A 72 -16.32 -35.55 -0.70
C ASP A 72 -16.14 -34.34 -1.62
N SER A 73 -16.19 -33.12 -1.06
CA SER A 73 -15.93 -31.87 -1.78
C SER A 73 -14.43 -31.58 -1.97
N SER A 74 -13.54 -32.36 -1.34
CA SER A 74 -12.09 -32.19 -1.47
C SER A 74 -11.64 -32.59 -2.87
N THR A 75 -11.01 -31.67 -3.59
CA THR A 75 -10.55 -31.90 -4.95
C THR A 75 -9.11 -31.42 -5.15
N ALA A 76 -8.43 -32.03 -6.11
CA ALA A 76 -7.12 -31.60 -6.58
C ALA A 76 -7.15 -31.60 -8.12
N TYR A 77 -6.28 -30.80 -8.72
CA TYR A 77 -6.23 -30.58 -10.15
C TYR A 77 -4.82 -30.88 -10.67
N LEU A 78 -4.76 -31.43 -11.88
CA LEU A 78 -3.50 -31.62 -12.58
C LEU A 78 -2.95 -30.27 -13.05
N ASN A 79 -1.63 -30.10 -13.02
CA ASN A 79 -0.99 -28.94 -13.61
C ASN A 79 -0.82 -29.13 -15.12
N ASP A 80 -1.94 -29.21 -15.85
CA ASP A 80 -2.00 -29.40 -17.31
C ASP A 80 -2.51 -28.17 -18.07
N GLY A 81 -2.88 -27.09 -17.36
CA GLY A 81 -3.45 -25.87 -17.92
C GLY A 81 -4.92 -25.98 -18.33
N TYR A 82 -5.55 -27.16 -18.21
CA TYR A 82 -6.95 -27.40 -18.58
C TYR A 82 -7.89 -27.51 -17.38
N GLY A 83 -7.35 -27.52 -16.16
CA GLY A 83 -8.14 -27.67 -14.94
C GLY A 83 -8.71 -29.09 -14.80
N THR A 84 -8.00 -30.09 -15.31
CA THR A 84 -8.42 -31.49 -15.20
C THR A 84 -8.34 -31.95 -13.75
N LYS A 85 -9.43 -32.55 -13.23
CA LYS A 85 -9.46 -33.11 -11.87
C LYS A 85 -8.52 -34.32 -11.77
N ALA A 86 -7.70 -34.35 -10.72
CA ALA A 86 -6.89 -35.50 -10.38
C ALA A 86 -7.76 -36.58 -9.70
N SER A 87 -7.44 -37.85 -9.94
CA SER A 87 -8.05 -38.96 -9.20
C SER A 87 -7.42 -39.05 -7.81
N LEU A 88 -8.24 -39.02 -6.76
CA LEU A 88 -7.80 -38.98 -5.37
C LEU A 88 -8.28 -40.22 -4.61
N ILE A 89 -7.43 -40.70 -3.71
CA ILE A 89 -7.78 -41.68 -2.68
C ILE A 89 -7.47 -41.02 -1.33
N SER A 90 -8.48 -40.81 -0.51
CA SER A 90 -8.34 -40.25 0.83
C SER A 90 -8.32 -41.35 1.88
N TYR A 91 -7.48 -41.17 2.89
CA TYR A 91 -7.42 -42.07 4.05
C TYR A 91 -7.78 -41.26 5.30
N PRO A 92 -8.80 -41.66 6.07
CA PRO A 92 -9.12 -41.00 7.33
C PRO A 92 -8.03 -41.30 8.36
N SER A 93 -7.85 -40.36 9.29
CA SER A 93 -6.97 -40.52 10.45
C SER A 93 -7.78 -40.47 11.73
N THR A 94 -7.25 -41.07 12.79
CA THR A 94 -7.86 -41.04 14.12
C THR A 94 -6.84 -40.60 15.16
N ILE A 95 -7.25 -39.68 16.03
CA ILE A 95 -6.48 -39.23 17.18
C ILE A 95 -7.21 -39.73 18.41
N THR A 96 -6.53 -40.47 19.26
CA THR A 96 -7.07 -40.91 20.55
C THR A 96 -6.52 -40.01 21.66
N LEU A 97 -7.42 -39.39 22.41
CA LEU A 97 -7.12 -38.61 23.60
C LEU A 97 -7.01 -39.53 24.81
N GLU A 98 -5.78 -39.74 25.26
CA GLU A 98 -5.52 -40.49 26.48
C GLU A 98 -6.01 -39.73 27.72
N LYS A 99 -6.64 -40.45 28.65
CA LYS A 99 -7.20 -39.88 29.89
C LYS A 99 -6.12 -39.59 30.94
N THR A 100 -4.93 -40.16 30.78
CA THR A 100 -3.81 -39.98 31.68
C THR A 100 -2.83 -39.00 31.05
N SER A 101 -2.43 -37.96 31.79
CA SER A 101 -1.39 -37.05 31.33
C SER A 101 -0.06 -37.79 31.25
N GLY A 102 0.63 -37.72 30.11
CA GLY A 102 1.98 -38.24 29.98
C GLY A 102 2.96 -37.51 30.90
N GLN A 103 4.11 -38.14 31.22
CA GLN A 103 5.12 -37.57 32.11
C GLN A 103 5.76 -36.27 31.57
N LEU A 104 5.64 -36.01 30.27
CA LEU A 104 6.12 -34.81 29.62
C LEU A 104 4.94 -34.08 28.95
N GLN A 105 4.63 -32.88 29.44
CA GLN A 105 3.82 -31.95 28.67
C GLN A 105 4.76 -31.24 27.68
N SER A 106 4.76 -31.68 26.43
CA SER A 106 5.51 -31.03 25.36
C SER A 106 4.57 -30.21 24.50
N ASN A 107 4.84 -28.92 24.36
CA ASN A 107 4.23 -28.08 23.33
C ASN A 107 5.26 -27.92 22.21
N ASP A 108 5.37 -28.93 21.35
CA ASP A 108 6.37 -28.95 20.28
C ASP A 108 6.16 -27.82 19.28
N TRP A 109 4.90 -27.41 19.07
CA TRP A 109 4.59 -26.23 18.27
C TRP A 109 5.18 -24.96 18.87
N GLN A 110 5.00 -24.71 20.17
CA GLN A 110 5.58 -23.53 20.82
C GLN A 110 7.11 -23.55 20.72
N LYS A 111 7.75 -24.73 20.88
CA LYS A 111 9.20 -24.84 20.70
C LYS A 111 9.64 -24.46 19.28
N GLN A 112 8.88 -24.85 18.25
CA GLN A 112 9.20 -24.45 16.88
C GLN A 112 9.07 -22.93 16.69
N VAL A 113 8.04 -22.32 17.28
CA VAL A 113 7.85 -20.86 17.28
C VAL A 113 9.00 -20.16 17.99
N ASP A 114 9.41 -20.66 19.15
CA ASP A 114 10.49 -20.06 19.95
C ASP A 114 11.88 -20.20 19.28
N LEU A 115 12.05 -21.18 18.38
CA LEU A 115 13.30 -21.44 17.65
C LEU A 115 13.35 -20.76 16.27
N ASP A 116 12.27 -20.10 15.87
CA ASP A 116 12.16 -19.47 14.56
C ASP A 116 12.62 -18.01 14.61
N GLU A 117 13.85 -17.78 14.14
CA GLU A 117 14.49 -16.46 14.07
C GLU A 117 14.60 -15.93 12.63
N VAL A 118 14.04 -16.64 11.65
CA VAL A 118 14.20 -16.29 10.22
C VAL A 118 12.97 -15.49 9.75
N PRO A 119 13.17 -14.29 9.19
CA PRO A 119 12.06 -13.50 8.67
C PRO A 119 11.40 -14.17 7.44
N PRO A 120 10.15 -13.80 7.13
CA PRO A 120 9.50 -14.18 5.87
C PRO A 120 10.36 -13.92 4.64
N GLU A 121 10.19 -14.71 3.59
CA GLU A 121 10.95 -14.55 2.35
C GLU A 121 10.72 -13.18 1.71
N ASP A 122 11.75 -12.66 1.05
CA ASP A 122 11.68 -11.41 0.31
C ASP A 122 10.59 -11.46 -0.77
N PHE A 123 9.76 -10.42 -0.82
CA PHE A 123 8.70 -10.29 -1.82
C PHE A 123 8.58 -8.87 -2.36
N SER A 124 7.88 -8.74 -3.48
CA SER A 124 7.59 -7.46 -4.13
C SER A 124 6.09 -7.15 -4.12
N ILE A 125 5.79 -5.86 -4.15
CA ILE A 125 4.42 -5.34 -4.23
C ILE A 125 4.14 -5.02 -5.71
N GLN A 126 3.07 -5.58 -6.25
CA GLN A 126 2.64 -5.33 -7.62
C GLN A 126 1.49 -4.32 -7.61
N LEU A 127 1.67 -3.17 -8.26
CA LEU A 127 0.64 -2.18 -8.47
C LEU A 127 -0.18 -2.51 -9.71
N GLN A 128 -1.49 -2.52 -9.59
CA GLN A 128 -2.43 -2.76 -10.69
C GLN A 128 -3.54 -1.69 -10.67
N LYS A 129 -4.16 -1.46 -11.82
CA LYS A 129 -5.38 -0.67 -11.94
C LYS A 129 -6.50 -1.60 -12.40
N GLY A 130 -7.63 -1.60 -11.70
CA GLY A 130 -8.78 -2.43 -12.07
C GLY A 130 -9.29 -2.08 -13.47
N ASP A 131 -9.58 -3.10 -14.27
CA ASP A 131 -10.34 -2.96 -15.51
C ASP A 131 -11.79 -3.44 -15.30
N GLY A 132 -12.74 -2.76 -15.95
CA GLY A 132 -14.15 -3.17 -15.94
C GLY A 132 -14.81 -3.22 -14.54
N ASN A 133 -15.27 -4.42 -14.13
CA ASN A 133 -16.11 -4.65 -12.94
C ASN A 133 -15.38 -4.46 -11.59
N PHE A 134 -14.05 -4.43 -11.61
CA PHE A 134 -13.25 -3.99 -10.47
C PHE A 134 -13.06 -2.48 -10.64
N LEU A 135 -13.88 -1.69 -9.90
CA LEU A 135 -13.86 -0.23 -9.82
C LEU A 135 -12.49 0.34 -10.22
N ASP A 136 -12.45 1.22 -11.24
CA ASP A 136 -11.27 1.87 -11.88
C ASP A 136 -10.30 2.55 -10.88
N ARG A 137 -9.76 1.76 -9.98
CA ARG A 137 -9.02 2.12 -8.78
C ARG A 137 -7.74 1.32 -8.76
N TYR A 138 -6.71 1.95 -8.23
CA TYR A 138 -5.44 1.31 -7.96
C TYR A 138 -5.55 0.39 -6.76
N TYR A 139 -4.98 -0.80 -6.91
CA TYR A 139 -4.84 -1.80 -5.87
C TYR A 139 -3.47 -2.47 -5.99
N ILE A 140 -3.04 -3.08 -4.89
CA ILE A 140 -1.79 -3.81 -4.82
C ILE A 140 -2.03 -5.30 -4.59
N VAL A 141 -1.17 -6.10 -5.20
CA VAL A 141 -1.08 -7.54 -4.98
C VAL A 141 0.28 -7.84 -4.40
N PHE A 142 0.30 -8.64 -3.34
CA PHE A 142 1.51 -9.06 -2.67
C PHE A 142 1.30 -10.42 -2.02
N ASN A 143 2.38 -11.18 -1.89
CA ASN A 143 2.39 -12.46 -1.21
C ASN A 143 3.82 -12.88 -0.88
N THR A 144 4.01 -13.53 0.25
CA THR A 144 5.26 -14.18 0.65
C THR A 144 4.97 -15.50 1.35
N THR A 145 6.03 -16.28 1.57
CA THR A 145 6.02 -17.52 2.34
C THR A 145 7.07 -17.46 3.44
N ASP A 146 6.77 -18.12 4.55
CA ASP A 146 7.79 -18.50 5.54
C ASP A 146 7.89 -20.02 5.59
N LYS A 147 9.13 -20.53 5.62
CA LYS A 147 9.45 -21.96 5.56
C LYS A 147 9.44 -22.64 6.92
N GLN A 148 9.45 -21.88 8.00
CA GLN A 148 9.46 -22.41 9.37
C GLN A 148 8.03 -22.43 9.93
N THR A 149 7.61 -21.37 10.62
CA THR A 149 6.32 -21.32 11.32
C THR A 149 5.17 -20.85 10.43
N GLY A 150 5.47 -20.25 9.29
CA GLY A 150 4.53 -19.73 8.30
C GLY A 150 4.06 -18.30 8.60
N ILE A 151 3.37 -17.69 7.64
CA ILE A 151 2.86 -16.32 7.77
C ILE A 151 1.70 -16.26 8.77
N ASP A 152 1.73 -15.26 9.65
CA ASP A 152 0.62 -14.92 10.53
C ASP A 152 -0.32 -13.91 9.89
N ARG A 153 0.22 -12.74 9.52
CA ARG A 153 -0.56 -11.61 8.99
C ARG A 153 0.27 -10.66 8.15
N TYR A 154 -0.44 -9.80 7.41
CA TYR A 154 0.13 -8.67 6.70
C TYR A 154 -0.36 -7.36 7.31
N GLN A 155 0.50 -6.35 7.27
CA GLN A 155 0.20 -4.99 7.67
C GLN A 155 0.60 -4.03 6.55
N ILE A 156 -0.31 -3.13 6.18
CA ILE A 156 -0.14 -2.19 5.07
C ILE A 156 -0.13 -0.76 5.63
N MET A 157 0.74 0.07 5.06
CA MET A 157 0.79 1.50 5.34
C MET A 157 0.96 2.30 4.05
N GLU A 158 0.24 3.42 3.94
CA GLU A 158 0.38 4.41 2.87
C GLU A 158 0.90 5.72 3.50
N GLU A 159 2.14 6.08 3.18
CA GLU A 159 2.84 7.24 3.73
C GLU A 159 3.01 8.31 2.63
N PRO A 160 2.49 9.55 2.78
CA PRO A 160 2.64 10.58 1.76
C PRO A 160 4.12 10.85 1.43
N LEU A 161 4.44 10.93 0.13
CA LEU A 161 5.80 11.21 -0.36
C LEU A 161 6.35 12.55 0.13
N SER A 162 5.47 13.52 0.41
CA SER A 162 5.85 14.82 0.98
C SER A 162 6.42 14.71 2.40
N GLN A 163 6.15 13.61 3.10
CA GLN A 163 6.65 13.31 4.45
C GLN A 163 7.81 12.30 4.44
N PHE A 164 8.34 12.00 3.25
CA PHE A 164 9.45 11.08 3.08
C PHE A 164 10.68 11.54 3.87
N GLY A 165 11.20 10.67 4.74
CA GLY A 165 12.33 10.96 5.62
C GLY A 165 11.94 11.17 7.09
N SER A 166 10.66 11.32 7.40
CA SER A 166 10.17 11.12 8.75
C SER A 166 10.17 9.61 9.04
N PHE A 167 10.87 9.16 10.09
CA PHE A 167 11.03 7.72 10.42
C PHE A 167 9.72 7.13 11.01
N GLN A 168 8.56 7.37 10.37
CA GLN A 168 7.23 7.09 10.91
C GLN A 168 6.94 5.60 10.98
N TRP A 169 7.42 4.83 10.01
CA TRP A 169 7.19 3.38 9.92
C TRP A 169 7.76 2.58 11.10
N GLY A 170 8.80 3.10 11.77
CA GLY A 170 9.45 2.47 12.92
C GLY A 170 8.93 2.95 14.28
N ARG A 171 7.93 3.85 14.30
CA ARG A 171 7.35 4.33 15.57
C ARG A 171 6.31 3.34 16.09
N ALA A 172 6.13 3.33 17.41
CA ALA A 172 5.12 2.49 18.05
C ALA A 172 3.68 2.87 17.65
N ASP A 173 3.46 4.12 17.23
CA ASP A 173 2.17 4.66 16.77
C ASP A 173 2.03 4.66 15.25
N ALA A 174 2.90 3.94 14.52
CA ALA A 174 2.81 3.83 13.07
C ALA A 174 1.43 3.30 12.63
N PRO A 175 0.75 3.94 11.67
CA PRO A 175 -0.63 3.64 11.31
C PRO A 175 -0.76 2.41 10.40
N TRP A 176 -0.22 1.28 10.85
CA TRP A 176 -0.32 -0.01 10.17
C TRP A 176 -1.77 -0.52 10.18
N VAL A 177 -2.26 -0.93 9.03
CA VAL A 177 -3.59 -1.55 8.88
C VAL A 177 -3.40 -3.02 8.55
N THR A 178 -3.98 -3.92 9.35
CA THR A 178 -3.95 -5.35 9.07
C THR A 178 -4.96 -5.67 7.97
N GLU A 179 -4.48 -5.97 6.77
CA GLU A 179 -5.28 -6.28 5.60
C GLU A 179 -4.65 -7.40 4.77
N ARG A 180 -5.40 -7.94 3.81
CA ARG A 180 -4.93 -9.01 2.91
C ARG A 180 -4.80 -8.51 1.47
N SER A 181 -4.06 -9.25 0.65
CA SER A 181 -4.01 -9.05 -0.80
C SER A 181 -5.28 -9.64 -1.45
N PRO A 182 -5.87 -8.98 -2.47
CA PRO A 182 -5.50 -7.65 -2.98
C PRO A 182 -5.97 -6.53 -2.03
N TYR A 183 -5.18 -5.46 -1.95
CA TYR A 183 -5.50 -4.28 -1.15
C TYR A 183 -5.78 -3.07 -2.04
N VAL A 184 -6.99 -2.49 -1.94
CA VAL A 184 -7.34 -1.27 -2.67
C VAL A 184 -6.72 -0.07 -1.97
N LEU A 185 -5.91 0.71 -2.69
CA LEU A 185 -5.22 1.87 -2.11
C LEU A 185 -6.21 2.93 -1.65
N LYS A 186 -5.92 3.58 -0.53
CA LYS A 186 -6.66 4.77 -0.08
C LYS A 186 -6.21 5.99 -0.88
N ASP A 187 -4.91 6.12 -1.13
CA ASP A 187 -4.36 7.17 -1.98
C ASP A 187 -4.41 6.75 -3.46
N GLN A 188 -5.51 7.11 -4.10
CA GLN A 188 -5.71 6.91 -5.54
C GLN A 188 -4.91 7.90 -6.41
N THR A 189 -4.23 8.88 -5.81
CA THR A 189 -3.35 9.82 -6.54
C THR A 189 -1.92 9.30 -6.70
N LEU A 190 -1.60 8.19 -6.02
CA LEU A 190 -0.30 7.53 -6.03
C LEU A 190 0.85 8.42 -5.53
N ASN A 191 0.54 9.38 -4.65
CA ASN A 191 1.52 10.26 -4.01
C ASN A 191 1.97 9.73 -2.65
N SER A 192 1.83 8.43 -2.41
CA SER A 192 2.20 7.76 -1.18
C SER A 192 3.17 6.62 -1.46
N ILE A 193 4.08 6.39 -0.52
CA ILE A 193 4.88 5.18 -0.44
C ILE A 193 4.00 4.11 0.18
N ILE A 194 3.86 3.00 -0.56
CA ILE A 194 3.15 1.83 -0.09
C ILE A 194 4.16 0.91 0.59
N ARG A 195 3.89 0.54 1.83
CA ARG A 195 4.68 -0.44 2.57
C ARG A 195 3.81 -1.62 2.96
N VAL A 196 4.34 -2.82 2.75
CA VAL A 196 3.69 -4.06 3.17
C VAL A 196 4.65 -4.81 4.07
N LYS A 197 4.26 -4.97 5.33
CA LYS A 197 4.94 -5.75 6.33
C LYS A 197 4.30 -7.13 6.42
N ALA A 198 5.07 -8.19 6.18
CA ALA A 198 4.68 -9.55 6.49
C ALA A 198 5.24 -9.93 7.86
N ILE A 199 4.43 -10.58 8.69
CA ILE A 199 4.79 -11.04 10.04
C ILE A 199 4.53 -12.55 10.09
N ASP A 200 5.53 -13.33 10.46
CA ASP A 200 5.36 -14.78 10.69
C ASP A 200 4.74 -15.08 12.07
N LYS A 201 4.61 -16.36 12.41
CA LYS A 201 4.04 -16.77 13.71
C LYS A 201 5.02 -16.63 14.89
N ALA A 202 6.30 -16.48 14.62
CA ALA A 202 7.34 -16.20 15.60
C ALA A 202 7.51 -14.70 15.90
N GLY A 203 6.95 -13.84 15.04
CA GLY A 203 7.04 -12.39 15.14
C GLY A 203 8.16 -11.78 14.33
N ASN A 204 8.88 -12.53 13.50
CA ASN A 204 9.85 -11.94 12.58
C ASN A 204 9.12 -11.20 11.46
N GLU A 205 9.76 -10.13 10.98
CA GLU A 205 9.12 -9.18 10.05
C GLU A 205 9.96 -8.98 8.80
N TYR A 206 9.30 -8.91 7.65
CA TYR A 206 9.88 -8.40 6.40
C TYR A 206 9.00 -7.29 5.83
N ILE A 207 9.61 -6.17 5.41
CA ILE A 207 8.90 -5.01 4.87
C ILE A 207 9.30 -4.78 3.41
N ALA A 208 8.35 -5.01 2.51
CA ALA A 208 8.44 -4.60 1.12
C ALA A 208 7.99 -3.14 0.98
N ASN A 209 8.66 -2.38 0.10
CA ASN A 209 8.33 -0.99 -0.18
C ASN A 209 8.08 -0.79 -1.68
N LEU A 210 7.08 0.01 -2.02
CA LEU A 210 6.75 0.41 -3.38
C LEU A 210 6.55 1.92 -3.44
N ILE A 211 7.29 2.55 -4.35
CA ILE A 211 7.14 3.96 -4.70
C ILE A 211 6.55 3.98 -6.12
N PRO A 212 5.28 4.40 -6.31
CA PRO A 212 4.66 4.45 -7.64
C PRO A 212 5.44 5.34 -8.60
N ASP A 213 5.48 5.03 -9.89
CA ASP A 213 6.18 5.87 -10.89
C ASP A 213 5.57 7.28 -10.94
N SER A 214 6.40 8.32 -11.04
CA SER A 214 5.96 9.71 -11.17
C SER A 214 5.03 9.99 -12.36
N SER A 215 5.16 9.24 -13.45
CA SER A 215 4.38 9.41 -14.68
C SER A 215 2.89 9.08 -14.56
N ILE A 216 2.52 8.24 -13.58
CA ILE A 216 1.14 7.81 -13.34
C ILE A 216 0.49 8.51 -12.13
N ARG A 217 1.23 9.39 -11.45
CA ARG A 217 0.71 10.15 -10.31
C ARG A 217 -0.17 11.30 -10.77
N THR A 218 -1.17 11.64 -9.96
CA THR A 218 -2.05 12.78 -10.20
C THR A 218 -1.97 13.77 -9.06
N LEU A 219 -2.46 15.00 -9.25
CA LEU A 219 -2.46 16.01 -8.18
C LEU A 219 -3.44 15.61 -7.08
N SER A 220 -3.01 15.74 -5.82
CA SER A 220 -3.89 15.57 -4.66
C SER A 220 -5.00 16.62 -4.65
N SER A 221 -6.15 16.31 -4.04
CA SER A 221 -7.26 17.27 -3.94
C SER A 221 -6.86 18.56 -3.21
N SER A 222 -5.91 18.49 -2.28
CA SER A 222 -5.32 19.65 -1.61
C SER A 222 -4.52 20.54 -2.56
N GLU A 223 -3.69 19.94 -3.41
CA GLU A 223 -2.89 20.68 -4.40
C GLU A 223 -3.81 21.35 -5.43
N ILE A 224 -4.82 20.64 -5.91
CA ILE A 224 -5.81 21.21 -6.85
C ILE A 224 -6.51 22.43 -6.23
N LYS A 225 -6.95 22.33 -4.97
CA LYS A 225 -7.57 23.47 -4.25
C LYS A 225 -6.60 24.64 -4.10
N MET A 226 -5.33 24.36 -3.79
CA MET A 226 -4.30 25.39 -3.65
C MET A 226 -4.06 26.13 -4.98
N TYR A 227 -3.87 25.39 -6.07
CA TYR A 227 -3.69 25.98 -7.40
C TYR A 227 -4.92 26.78 -7.84
N PHE A 228 -6.12 26.30 -7.52
CA PHE A 228 -7.35 27.04 -7.77
C PHE A 228 -7.39 28.38 -7.01
N LEU A 229 -7.06 28.38 -5.72
CA LEU A 229 -7.01 29.62 -4.92
C LEU A 229 -5.95 30.62 -5.41
N ILE A 230 -4.78 30.12 -5.83
CA ILE A 230 -3.72 30.95 -6.42
C ILE A 230 -4.22 31.55 -7.75
N GLY A 231 -4.85 30.73 -8.60
CA GLY A 231 -5.44 31.17 -9.87
C GLY A 231 -6.50 32.26 -9.68
N VAL A 232 -7.41 32.08 -8.71
CA VAL A 232 -8.42 33.10 -8.36
C VAL A 232 -7.76 34.38 -7.83
N SER A 233 -6.73 34.26 -6.99
CA SER A 233 -6.00 35.41 -6.45
C SER A 233 -5.33 36.23 -7.55
N ILE A 234 -4.67 35.57 -8.50
CA ILE A 234 -4.05 36.21 -9.67
C ILE A 234 -5.12 36.89 -10.54
N LEU A 235 -6.26 36.22 -10.77
CA LEU A 235 -7.37 36.79 -11.55
C LEU A 235 -7.91 38.08 -10.90
N VAL A 236 -8.10 38.09 -9.58
CA VAL A 236 -8.55 39.28 -8.84
C VAL A 236 -7.54 40.42 -8.97
N ILE A 237 -6.24 40.13 -8.86
CA ILE A 237 -5.18 41.13 -9.04
C ILE A 237 -5.23 41.72 -10.45
N VAL A 238 -5.40 40.90 -11.48
CA VAL A 238 -5.54 41.35 -12.87
C VAL A 238 -6.76 42.25 -13.05
N ILE A 239 -7.91 41.89 -12.47
CA ILE A 239 -9.14 42.70 -12.52
C ILE A 239 -8.92 44.05 -11.84
N VAL A 240 -8.27 44.09 -10.68
CA VAL A 240 -7.97 45.32 -9.95
C VAL A 240 -7.04 46.22 -10.77
N ILE A 241 -6.01 45.66 -11.41
CA ILE A 241 -5.10 46.40 -12.29
C ILE A 241 -5.87 46.99 -13.48
N ILE A 242 -6.73 46.20 -14.13
CA ILE A 242 -7.56 46.67 -15.25
C ILE A 242 -8.50 47.79 -14.79
N PHE A 243 -9.11 47.65 -13.62
CA PHE A 243 -10.02 48.65 -13.05
C PHE A 243 -9.29 49.96 -12.71
N LEU A 244 -8.12 49.87 -12.06
CA LEU A 244 -7.27 51.03 -11.77
C LEU A 244 -6.81 51.73 -13.05
N TRP A 245 -6.38 50.96 -14.06
CA TRP A 245 -5.98 51.49 -15.36
C TRP A 245 -7.13 52.21 -16.06
N TRP A 246 -8.34 51.63 -16.05
CA TRP A 246 -9.55 52.24 -16.58
C TRP A 246 -9.89 53.55 -15.86
N PHE A 247 -9.79 53.56 -14.52
CA PHE A 247 -10.08 54.74 -13.69
C PHE A 247 -9.10 55.90 -13.94
N ILE A 248 -7.80 55.60 -14.04
CA ILE A 248 -6.76 56.60 -14.36
C ILE A 248 -7.00 57.17 -15.77
N ARG A 249 -7.32 56.34 -16.76
CA ARG A 249 -7.59 56.78 -18.12
C ARG A 249 -8.83 57.67 -18.21
N LYS A 250 -9.85 57.42 -17.38
CA LYS A 250 -11.05 58.26 -17.30
C LYS A 250 -10.76 59.63 -16.69
N ARG A 251 -9.90 59.72 -15.66
CA ARG A 251 -9.50 61.00 -15.04
C ARG A 251 -8.69 61.90 -15.98
N LYS A 252 -7.85 61.34 -16.85
CA LYS A 252 -7.09 62.13 -17.84
C LYS A 252 -7.95 62.78 -18.93
N ARG A 253 -9.23 62.42 -19.07
CA ARG A 253 -10.19 63.07 -19.99
C ARG A 253 -10.91 64.28 -19.38
N PHE A 254 -10.61 64.66 -18.13
CA PHE A 254 -11.30 65.71 -17.37
C PHE A 254 -10.38 66.84 -16.87
N LEU A 255 -9.19 67.02 -17.46
CA LEU A 255 -8.38 68.24 -17.25
C LEU A 255 -8.67 69.20 -18.41
N PRO A 256 -9.30 70.37 -18.18
CA PRO A 256 -9.51 71.37 -19.21
C PRO A 256 -8.17 72.06 -19.54
N GLU A 257 -7.97 72.25 -20.83
CA GLU A 257 -6.98 73.11 -21.46
C GLU A 257 -7.23 74.55 -21.01
N SER A 258 -6.26 75.17 -20.34
CA SER A 258 -6.28 76.62 -20.06
C SER A 258 -5.47 77.33 -21.14
N GLU A 259 -6.17 77.89 -22.13
CA GLU A 259 -5.61 78.79 -23.14
C GLU A 259 -5.46 80.24 -22.63
N GLU A 260 -4.31 80.80 -23.00
CA GLU A 260 -3.98 82.18 -23.37
C GLU A 260 -4.25 83.39 -22.44
N SER A 261 -3.15 84.07 -22.12
CA SER A 261 -3.09 85.53 -21.98
C SER A 261 -1.91 86.02 -22.85
N GLN A 262 -2.25 86.62 -24.00
CA GLN A 262 -1.38 87.53 -24.73
C GLN A 262 -1.62 88.95 -24.24
N SER A 263 -0.55 89.70 -23.95
CA SER A 263 -0.54 91.15 -24.02
C SER A 263 0.78 91.60 -24.66
N GLU A 264 0.61 92.09 -25.88
CA GLU A 264 1.49 92.89 -26.73
C GLU A 264 2.17 94.07 -26.00
N ILE A 265 3.39 94.46 -26.40
CA ILE A 265 3.90 95.85 -26.55
C ILE A 265 5.37 95.86 -27.07
N ASP A 266 5.52 96.48 -28.24
CA ASP A 266 6.61 97.34 -28.78
C ASP A 266 8.06 96.83 -29.04
N ALA A 267 8.31 96.52 -30.32
CA ALA A 267 9.07 97.30 -31.32
C ALA A 267 10.50 97.91 -31.06
N ILE A 268 11.39 97.62 -32.06
CA ILE A 268 12.56 98.37 -32.65
C ILE A 268 13.96 98.33 -31.95
N PRO A 269 15.13 98.55 -32.64
CA PRO A 269 15.90 97.62 -33.50
C PRO A 269 17.42 97.47 -33.16
N LEU A 270 18.07 96.56 -33.90
CA LEU A 270 19.48 96.49 -34.37
C LEU A 270 20.56 97.41 -33.73
N GLU A 271 21.64 96.80 -33.24
CA GLU A 271 23.00 97.34 -33.45
C GLU A 271 24.09 96.24 -33.42
N GLU A 272 25.05 96.38 -34.34
CA GLU A 272 26.27 95.58 -34.49
C GLU A 272 27.24 95.80 -33.32
N GLY A 273 28.05 94.79 -33.01
CA GLY A 273 29.14 94.95 -32.04
C GLY A 273 30.04 93.72 -31.96
N ALA A 274 31.03 93.65 -32.85
CA ALA A 274 32.16 92.75 -32.73
C ALA A 274 32.95 92.99 -31.43
N ILE A 275 33.59 91.95 -30.88
CA ILE A 275 35.01 91.94 -30.45
C ILE A 275 35.42 90.53 -30.01
N LYS A 276 36.58 90.10 -30.53
CA LYS A 276 37.37 88.89 -30.21
C LYS A 276 37.93 88.93 -28.78
N LEU A 277 38.28 87.75 -28.24
CA LEU A 277 39.54 87.39 -27.54
C LEU A 277 39.32 86.00 -26.88
N ASN A 278 39.86 84.89 -27.39
CA ASN A 278 41.23 84.34 -27.32
C ASN A 278 41.72 83.98 -25.89
N HIS A 279 41.89 82.66 -25.66
CA HIS A 279 42.87 81.92 -24.82
C HIS A 279 42.18 80.63 -24.32
N GLU A 280 42.50 79.42 -24.77
CA GLU A 280 43.78 78.69 -24.73
C GLU A 280 44.35 78.61 -23.30
N ASN A 281 44.12 77.48 -22.62
CA ASN A 281 45.20 76.56 -22.22
C ASN A 281 44.70 75.34 -21.44
N LYS A 282 45.17 74.18 -21.93
CA LYS A 282 45.66 72.97 -21.25
C LYS A 282 44.87 72.32 -20.12
#